data_AF-A0A9D1J412-F1
#
_entry.id   AF-A0A9D1J412-F1
#
_cell.length_a   1.000
_cell.length_b   1.000
_cell.length_c   1.000
_cell.angle_alpha   90.00
_cell.angle_beta   90.00
_cell.angle_gamma   90.00
#
_symmetry.space_group_name_H-M   'P 1'
#
loop_
_entity.id
_entity.type
_entity.pdbx_description
1 polymer ?
#
loop_
_entity_poly.entity_id
_entity_poly.type
_entity_poly.pdbx_seq_one_letter_code
_entity_poly.pdbx_strand_id
1 'polypeptide(L)'
;AVTGAVKDQVLDIELLAMRLLDWLRAEYPALLERYKLTPVDVEGLSPYELLELVGRKRGMLISGGEVNTERAAVTVLDEYRGGKLGRLTLEAPPEETV
;
A
#
# COMPACT_ATOMS: atom_id res chain seq x y z
N ALA A 1 -23.28 1.09 21.13
CA ALA A 1 -22.76 0.31 19.99
C ALA A 1 -21.53 1.04 19.46
N VAL A 2 -20.34 0.58 19.85
CA VAL A 2 -19.06 1.28 19.60
C VAL A 2 -18.32 0.53 18.51
N THR A 3 -18.36 1.05 17.28
CA THR A 3 -17.37 1.07 16.18
C THR A 3 -16.30 -0.04 16.02
N GLY A 4 -16.52 -1.25 16.53
CA GLY A 4 -15.60 -2.38 16.36
C GLY A 4 -15.44 -2.83 14.91
N ALA A 5 -16.49 -2.70 14.09
CA ALA A 5 -16.48 -3.15 12.69
C ALA A 5 -15.62 -2.28 11.76
N VAL A 6 -15.51 -0.98 12.05
CA VAL A 6 -14.75 -0.06 11.17
C VAL A 6 -13.24 -0.25 11.39
N LYS A 7 -12.80 -0.43 12.65
CA LYS A 7 -11.39 -0.65 12.95
C LYS A 7 -10.87 -1.96 12.37
N ASP A 8 -11.68 -3.03 12.43
CA ASP A 8 -11.33 -4.34 11.87
C ASP A 8 -11.11 -4.24 10.34
N GLN A 9 -12.08 -3.65 9.63
CA GLN A 9 -11.97 -3.42 8.18
C GLN A 9 -10.80 -2.50 7.80
N VAL A 10 -10.55 -1.45 8.58
CA VAL A 10 -9.42 -0.54 8.36
C VAL A 10 -8.09 -1.28 8.56
N LEU A 11 -7.95 -2.02 9.66
CA LEU A 11 -6.76 -2.85 9.94
C LEU A 11 -6.53 -3.88 8.84
N ASP A 12 -7.58 -4.48 8.29
CA ASP A 12 -7.48 -5.40 7.15
C ASP A 12 -6.96 -4.71 5.88
N ILE A 13 -7.42 -3.49 5.60
CA ILE A 13 -6.97 -2.70 4.44
C ILE A 13 -5.50 -2.30 4.60
N GLU A 14 -5.10 -1.84 5.79
CA GLU A 14 -3.71 -1.52 6.09
C GLU A 14 -2.82 -2.75 5.98
N LEU A 15 -3.24 -3.88 6.55
CA LEU A 15 -2.51 -5.15 6.46
C LEU A 15 -2.36 -5.62 5.00
N LEU A 16 -3.41 -5.50 4.20
CA LEU A 16 -3.37 -5.86 2.79
C LEU A 16 -2.41 -4.95 2.01
N ALA A 17 -2.44 -3.64 2.26
CA ALA A 17 -1.52 -2.69 1.64
C ALA A 17 -0.07 -2.94 2.06
N MET A 18 0.17 -3.23 3.34
CA MET A 18 1.49 -3.61 3.86
C MET A 18 2.04 -4.84 3.14
N ARG A 19 1.24 -5.91 3.03
CA ARG A 19 1.65 -7.13 2.30
C ARG A 19 1.91 -6.87 0.82
N LEU A 20 1.07 -6.04 0.19
CA LEU A 20 1.25 -5.67 -1.20
C LEU A 20 2.56 -4.89 -1.40
N LEU A 21 2.85 -3.90 -0.56
CA LEU A 21 4.09 -3.13 -0.62
C LEU A 21 5.32 -4.01 -0.36
N ASP A 22 5.21 -4.94 0.58
CA ASP A 22 6.25 -5.93 0.89
C ASP A 22 6.54 -6.86 -0.29
N TRP A 23 5.50 -7.29 -1.00
CA TRP A 23 5.64 -8.06 -2.23
C TRP A 23 6.21 -7.22 -3.39
N LEU A 24 5.72 -5.99 -3.56
CA LEU A 24 6.19 -5.07 -4.60
C LEU A 24 7.67 -4.71 -4.42
N ARG A 25 8.15 -4.51 -3.19
CA ARG A 25 9.58 -4.23 -2.98
C ARG A 25 10.49 -5.41 -3.36
N ALA A 26 10.00 -6.64 -3.19
CA ALA A 26 10.77 -7.85 -3.49
C ALA A 26 10.74 -8.18 -4.99
N GLU A 27 9.56 -8.18 -5.59
CA GLU A 27 9.36 -8.66 -6.97
C GLU A 27 9.45 -7.54 -8.01
N TYR A 28 9.03 -6.32 -7.66
CA TYR A 28 8.92 -5.20 -8.58
C TYR A 28 9.44 -3.87 -7.98
N PRO A 29 10.70 -3.81 -7.53
CA PRO A 29 11.25 -2.62 -6.86
C PRO A 29 11.18 -1.35 -7.72
N ALA A 30 11.21 -1.48 -9.05
CA ALA A 30 11.03 -0.35 -9.99
C ALA A 30 9.66 0.34 -9.85
N LEU A 31 8.64 -0.35 -9.34
CA LEU A 31 7.33 0.25 -9.09
C LEU A 31 7.31 1.15 -7.86
N LEU A 32 8.25 0.95 -6.93
CA LEU A 32 8.42 1.82 -5.77
C LEU A 32 8.93 3.21 -6.17
N GLU A 33 9.64 3.33 -7.30
CA GLU A 33 10.09 4.62 -7.83
C GLU A 33 8.91 5.56 -8.13
N ARG A 34 7.71 5.00 -8.44
CA ARG A 34 6.48 5.78 -8.61
C ARG A 34 6.03 6.47 -7.32
N TYR A 35 6.38 5.90 -6.18
CA TYR A 35 6.19 6.49 -4.85
C TYR A 35 7.34 7.43 -4.46
N LYS A 36 8.29 7.69 -5.36
CA LYS A 36 9.54 8.42 -5.08
C LYS A 36 10.37 7.74 -3.99
N LEU A 37 10.35 6.41 -3.99
CA LEU A 37 11.13 5.55 -3.10
C LEU A 37 12.20 4.84 -3.93
N THR A 38 13.41 4.79 -3.40
CA THR A 38 14.49 3.96 -3.95
C THR A 38 14.57 2.64 -3.20
N PRO A 39 15.19 1.58 -3.78
CA PRO A 39 15.41 0.33 -3.06
C PRO A 39 16.15 0.50 -1.73
N VAL A 40 17.07 1.47 -1.67
CA VAL A 40 17.83 1.82 -0.45
C VAL A 40 16.92 2.48 0.60
N ASP A 41 15.95 3.31 0.20
CA ASP A 41 15.02 3.94 1.14
C ASP A 41 14.12 2.92 1.86
N VAL A 42 13.89 1.75 1.25
CA VAL A 42 12.95 0.72 1.73
C VAL A 42 13.65 -0.52 2.29
N GLU A 43 14.98 -0.58 2.16
CA GLU A 43 15.78 -1.69 2.67
C GLU A 43 15.73 -1.73 4.20
N GLY A 44 15.45 -2.90 4.76
CA GLY A 44 15.36 -3.07 6.21
C GLY A 44 14.13 -2.45 6.89
N LEU A 45 13.27 -1.73 6.16
CA LEU A 45 12.01 -1.23 6.71
C LEU A 45 11.01 -2.37 6.97
N SER A 46 10.24 -2.24 8.04
CA SER A 46 9.03 -3.07 8.20
C SER A 46 7.95 -2.68 7.19
N PRO A 47 7.00 -3.58 6.87
CA PRO A 47 5.89 -3.26 5.98
C PRO A 47 5.06 -2.05 6.43
N TYR A 48 4.96 -1.83 7.74
CA TYR A 48 4.27 -0.68 8.32
C TYR A 48 5.05 0.62 8.07
N GLU A 49 6.35 0.66 8.34
CA GLU A 49 7.20 1.81 8.06
C GLU A 49 7.23 2.15 6.56
N LEU A 50 7.18 1.12 5.71
CA LEU A 50 7.07 1.30 4.26
C LEU A 50 5.75 1.98 3.88
N LEU A 51 4.63 1.57 4.47
CA LEU A 51 3.33 2.20 4.26
C LEU A 51 3.32 3.66 4.75
N GLU A 52 3.90 3.93 5.92
CA GLU A 52 4.07 5.28 6.44
C GLU A 52 4.92 6.15 5.51
N LEU A 53 6.03 5.60 5.00
CA LEU A 53 6.92 6.31 4.10
C LEU A 53 6.22 6.66 2.78
N VAL A 54 5.44 5.73 2.22
CA VAL A 54 4.58 5.98 1.05
C VAL A 54 3.59 7.11 1.33
N GLY A 55 2.88 7.04 2.46
CA GLY A 55 1.91 8.07 2.87
C GLY A 55 2.58 9.45 3.02
N ARG A 56 3.76 9.50 3.63
CA ARG A 56 4.54 10.72 3.82
C ARG A 56 5.00 11.33 2.49
N LYS A 57 5.53 10.52 1.57
CA LYS A 57 5.96 10.98 0.24
C LYS A 57 4.81 11.52 -0.61
N ARG A 58 3.59 11.02 -0.37
CA ARG A 58 2.36 11.49 -1.02
C ARG A 58 1.64 12.62 -0.26
N GLY A 59 2.19 13.10 0.85
CA GLY A 59 1.61 14.20 1.62
C GLY A 59 0.32 13.82 2.34
N MET A 60 0.10 12.54 2.63
CA MET A 60 -1.05 12.04 3.38
C MET A 60 -0.84 12.22 4.87
N LEU A 61 -0.71 13.47 5.30
CA LEU A 61 -0.49 13.83 6.69
C LEU A 61 -1.82 14.18 7.36
N ILE A 62 -1.95 13.82 8.63
CA ILE A 62 -2.99 14.33 9.53
C ILE A 62 -2.46 15.48 10.38
N SER A 63 -3.36 16.12 11.14
CA SER A 63 -3.00 17.14 12.13
C SER A 63 -1.94 16.60 13.10
N GLY A 64 -0.88 17.39 13.35
CA GLY A 64 0.23 16.98 14.20
C GLY A 64 1.44 16.41 13.44
N GLY A 65 1.35 16.23 12.12
CA GLY A 65 2.47 15.77 11.29
C GLY A 65 2.61 14.25 11.21
N GLU A 66 1.67 13.51 11.78
CA GLU A 66 1.57 12.05 11.65
C GLU A 66 1.03 11.66 10.27
N VAL A 67 1.37 10.45 9.81
CA VAL A 67 0.91 9.94 8.52
C VAL A 67 -0.46 9.29 8.70
N ASN A 68 -1.37 9.58 7.77
CA ASN A 68 -2.61 8.84 7.65
C ASN A 68 -2.37 7.51 6.92
N THR A 69 -2.03 6.46 7.68
CA THR A 69 -1.76 5.12 7.16
C THR A 69 -3.00 4.50 6.52
N GLU A 70 -4.20 4.77 7.04
CA GLU A 70 -5.46 4.30 6.46
C GLU A 70 -5.66 4.81 5.03
N ARG A 71 -5.49 6.13 4.82
CA ARG A 71 -5.59 6.76 3.50
C ARG A 71 -4.46 6.32 2.58
N ALA A 72 -3.26 6.09 3.12
CA ALA A 72 -2.15 5.53 2.37
C ALA A 72 -2.49 4.13 1.86
N ALA A 73 -3.02 3.27 2.72
CA ALA A 73 -3.39 1.90 2.39
C ALA A 73 -4.48 1.84 1.31
N VAL A 74 -5.55 2.62 1.47
CA VAL A 74 -6.61 2.73 0.46
C VAL A 74 -6.05 3.20 -0.88
N THR A 75 -5.17 4.20 -0.88
CA THR A 75 -4.59 4.73 -2.12
C THR A 75 -3.70 3.71 -2.81
N VAL A 76 -2.83 3.02 -2.07
CA VAL A 76 -1.95 1.98 -2.61
C VAL A 76 -2.77 0.86 -3.28
N LEU A 77 -3.82 0.41 -2.60
CA LEU A 77 -4.71 -0.63 -3.13
C LEU A 77 -5.53 -0.15 -4.33
N ASP A 78 -6.02 1.09 -4.34
CA ASP A 78 -6.70 1.69 -5.50
C ASP A 78 -5.77 1.78 -6.71
N GLU A 79 -4.52 2.20 -6.52
CA GLU A 79 -3.54 2.30 -7.60
C GLU A 79 -3.15 0.94 -8.15
N TYR A 80 -3.05 -0.06 -7.30
CA TYR A 80 -2.82 -1.44 -7.70
C TYR A 80 -4.01 -2.02 -8.49
N ARG A 81 -5.23 -1.92 -7.93
CA ARG A 81 -6.46 -2.42 -8.59
C ARG A 81 -6.78 -1.67 -9.89
N GLY A 82 -6.46 -0.38 -9.94
CA GLY A 82 -6.66 0.46 -11.11
C GLY A 82 -5.54 0.35 -12.16
N GLY A 83 -4.54 -0.51 -11.97
CA GLY A 83 -3.42 -0.69 -12.90
C GLY A 83 -2.54 0.56 -13.06
N LYS A 84 -2.62 1.53 -12.12
CA LYS A 84 -1.88 2.80 -12.18
C LYS A 84 -0.40 2.63 -11.84
N LEU A 85 -0.05 1.52 -11.17
CA LEU A 85 1.34 1.15 -10.89
C LEU A 85 2.09 0.66 -12.14
N GLY A 86 1.43 0.60 -13.30
CA GLY A 86 2.01 0.23 -14.59
C GLY A 86 1.21 -0.90 -15.20
N ARG A 87 1.56 -1.31 -16.43
CA ARG A 87 1.12 -2.59 -17.00
C ARG A 87 1.78 -3.75 -16.22
N LEU A 88 1.48 -3.90 -14.94
CA LEU A 88 1.19 -5.25 -14.46
C LEU A 88 -0.06 -5.60 -15.24
N THR A 89 0.11 -6.38 -16.31
CA THR A 89 -0.99 -7.03 -16.97
C THR A 89 -1.72 -7.81 -15.87
N LEU A 90 -2.77 -7.21 -15.31
CA LEU A 90 -3.80 -7.87 -14.51
C LEU A 90 -4.64 -8.77 -15.44
N GLU A 91 -3.98 -9.46 -16.38
CA GLU A 91 -4.43 -10.77 -16.81
C GLU A 91 -4.06 -11.75 -15.68
N ALA A 92 -4.62 -11.51 -14.49
CA ALA A 92 -5.05 -12.67 -13.74
C ALA A 92 -6.17 -13.28 -14.63
N PRO A 93 -6.05 -14.53 -15.08
CA PRO A 93 -7.20 -15.19 -15.70
C PRO A 93 -8.40 -15.03 -14.76
N PRO A 94 -9.64 -14.90 -15.27
CA PRO A 94 -10.79 -15.04 -14.40
C PRO A 94 -10.59 -16.36 -13.67
N GLU A 95 -10.48 -16.31 -12.34
CA GLU A 95 -10.54 -17.51 -11.52
C GLU A 95 -12.01 -17.96 -11.56
N GLU A 96 -12.39 -18.50 -12.72
CA GLU A 96 -13.64 -19.21 -12.95
C GLU A 96 -13.37 -20.64 -12.47
N THR A 97 -13.86 -20.92 -11.27
CA THR A 97 -14.49 -22.18 -10.83
C THR A 97 -13.71 -23.49 -11.03
N VAL A 98 -13.51 -24.19 -9.91
CA VAL A 98 -13.87 -25.62 -9.81
C VAL A 98 -14.68 -25.88 -8.55
#